data_AF-A5D9S5-F1
#
_entry.id   AF-A5D9S5-F1
#
_cell.length_a   1.000
_cell.length_b   1.000
_cell.length_c   1.000
_cell.angle_alpha   90.00
_cell.angle_beta   90.00
_cell.angle_gamma   90.00
#
_symmetry.space_group_name_H-M   'P 1'
#
loop_
_entity.id
_entity.type
_entity.pdbx_description
1 polymer ?
#
loop_
_entity_poly.entity_id
_entity_poly.type
_entity_poly.pdbx_seq_one_letter_code
_entity_poly.pdbx_strand_id
1 'polypeptide(L)'
;MSVQHLSSINNAFISTVDHLPTDIIRSLWLIQSCNIEINKLEDELKGKDQISTFEFSDLKSKLERLYAEATSEAQALYNQLVTHKITLKDELEQLQSLSKNRNTSIVQPDKLKHQLEEHYKQHPLASFEKQPKAPIKLVLKVSKKNSTTKPQKKEKLVPYVPPPTIEEPIDTTLYCFCKQPSSGDMIGCDNETSCPNGDWFHYKCVGIMNRVQALPYTTGKKPWYCSEHCRQKVEKRRRRR
;
A
#
# COMPACT_ATOMS: atom_id res chain seq x y z
N MET A 1 -23.72 -0.34 6.19
CA MET A 1 -22.88 -0.52 4.97
C MET A 1 -21.94 0.68 4.68
N SER A 2 -21.78 1.68 5.56
CA SER A 2 -21.25 3.01 5.19
C SER A 2 -19.74 3.27 5.39
N VAL A 3 -18.97 2.31 5.90
CA VAL A 3 -17.53 2.49 6.22
C VAL A 3 -16.63 1.77 5.22
N GLN A 4 -16.85 0.46 4.98
CA GLN A 4 -16.09 -0.32 4.00
C GLN A 4 -16.20 0.28 2.59
N HIS A 5 -17.40 0.71 2.18
CA HIS A 5 -17.63 1.34 0.87
C HIS A 5 -16.83 2.65 0.70
N LEU A 6 -16.72 3.47 1.75
CA LEU A 6 -15.92 4.69 1.71
C LEU A 6 -14.41 4.38 1.64
N SER A 7 -13.95 3.36 2.37
CA SER A 7 -12.57 2.89 2.24
C SER A 7 -12.29 2.37 0.83
N SER A 8 -13.25 1.69 0.21
CA SER A 8 -13.12 1.16 -1.16
C SER A 8 -12.95 2.28 -2.19
N ILE A 9 -13.77 3.34 -2.12
CA ILE A 9 -13.66 4.48 -3.05
C ILE A 9 -12.36 5.26 -2.81
N ASN A 10 -11.98 5.51 -1.54
CA ASN A 10 -10.72 6.21 -1.25
C ASN A 10 -9.50 5.40 -1.74
N ASN A 11 -9.53 4.07 -1.63
CA ASN A 11 -8.48 3.20 -2.13
C ASN A 11 -8.44 3.18 -3.67
N ALA A 12 -9.60 3.21 -4.34
CA ALA A 12 -9.69 3.32 -5.79
C ALA A 12 -9.08 4.64 -6.30
N PHE A 13 -9.49 5.78 -5.72
CA PHE A 13 -8.96 7.11 -6.04
C PHE A 13 -7.44 7.22 -5.83
N ILE A 14 -6.89 6.60 -4.78
CA ILE A 14 -5.44 6.54 -4.58
C ILE A 14 -4.79 5.68 -5.67
N SER A 15 -5.38 4.52 -6.00
CA SER A 15 -4.86 3.61 -7.02
C SER A 15 -4.93 4.16 -8.45
N THR A 16 -5.87 5.07 -8.75
CA THR A 16 -5.96 5.73 -10.07
C THR A 16 -4.96 6.88 -10.21
N VAL A 17 -4.60 7.57 -9.12
CA VAL A 17 -3.64 8.69 -9.15
C VAL A 17 -2.18 8.22 -9.04
N ASP A 18 -1.87 7.19 -8.25
CA ASP A 18 -0.48 6.84 -7.86
C ASP A 18 0.46 6.60 -9.06
N HIS A 19 0.01 5.89 -10.09
CA HIS A 19 0.85 5.52 -11.23
C HIS A 19 0.92 6.60 -12.31
N LEU A 20 -0.08 7.50 -12.37
CA LEU A 20 -0.27 8.47 -13.45
C LEU A 20 0.97 9.38 -13.71
N PRO A 21 1.70 9.91 -12.69
CA PRO A 21 2.92 10.67 -12.94
C PRO A 21 4.03 9.85 -13.60
N THR A 22 4.15 8.56 -13.25
CA THR A 22 5.17 7.65 -13.79
C THR A 22 4.88 7.33 -15.26
N ASP A 23 3.61 7.17 -15.61
CA ASP A 23 3.20 6.88 -16.99
C ASP A 23 3.36 8.11 -17.89
N ILE A 24 2.93 9.29 -17.44
CA ILE A 24 3.20 10.57 -18.14
C ILE A 24 4.70 10.73 -18.42
N ILE A 25 5.56 10.48 -17.42
CA ILE A 25 7.02 10.54 -17.58
C ILE A 25 7.49 9.52 -18.61
N ARG A 26 7.01 8.26 -18.56
CA ARG A 26 7.41 7.20 -19.50
C ARG A 26 7.04 7.54 -20.95
N SER A 27 5.82 8.01 -21.19
CA SER A 27 5.36 8.43 -22.52
C SER A 27 6.16 9.63 -23.05
N LEU A 28 6.44 10.62 -22.21
CA LEU A 28 7.28 11.77 -22.59
C LEU A 28 8.71 11.35 -22.95
N TRP A 29 9.32 10.41 -22.23
CA TRP A 29 10.64 9.86 -22.57
C TRP A 29 10.63 9.09 -23.89
N LEU A 30 9.56 8.34 -24.20
CA LEU A 30 9.43 7.63 -25.47
C LEU A 30 9.30 8.62 -26.64
N ILE A 31 8.38 9.60 -26.55
CA ILE A 31 8.19 10.66 -27.55
C ILE A 31 9.49 11.46 -27.76
N GLN A 32 10.19 11.81 -26.68
CA GLN A 32 11.49 12.51 -26.77
C GLN A 32 12.56 11.64 -27.46
N SER A 33 12.57 10.32 -27.20
CA SER A 33 13.52 9.39 -27.84
C SER A 33 13.24 9.27 -29.35
N CYS A 34 11.97 9.11 -29.75
CA CYS A 34 11.57 9.11 -31.15
C CYS A 34 11.95 10.42 -31.85
N ASN A 35 11.69 11.58 -31.22
CA ASN A 35 12.08 12.89 -31.78
C ASN A 35 13.60 13.06 -31.95
N ILE A 36 14.41 12.50 -31.04
CA ILE A 36 15.87 12.49 -31.17
C ILE A 36 16.34 11.58 -32.32
N GLU A 37 15.67 10.46 -32.59
CA GLU A 37 15.97 9.63 -33.77
C GLU A 37 15.50 10.27 -35.08
N ILE A 38 14.32 10.89 -35.10
CA ILE A 38 13.78 11.65 -36.25
C ILE A 38 14.77 12.73 -36.69
N ASN A 39 15.23 13.59 -35.77
CA ASN A 39 16.19 14.64 -36.08
C ASN A 39 17.49 14.09 -36.68
N LYS A 40 18.03 12.99 -36.16
CA LYS A 40 19.23 12.34 -36.72
C LYS A 40 19.01 11.84 -38.14
N LEU A 41 17.89 11.18 -38.40
CA LEU A 41 17.57 10.67 -39.74
C LEU A 41 17.32 11.81 -40.74
N GLU A 42 16.71 12.91 -40.31
CA GLU A 42 16.61 14.11 -41.14
C GLU A 42 17.98 14.71 -41.47
N ASP A 43 18.90 14.78 -40.50
CA ASP A 43 20.24 15.33 -40.72
C ASP A 43 21.10 14.39 -41.58
N GLU A 44 20.93 13.06 -41.46
CA GLU A 44 21.49 12.07 -42.39
C GLU A 44 20.92 12.18 -43.82
N LEU A 45 19.66 12.58 -43.98
CA LEU A 45 19.05 12.88 -45.28
C LEU A 45 19.55 14.21 -45.88
N LYS A 46 19.73 15.25 -45.05
CA LYS A 46 20.24 16.57 -45.47
C LYS A 46 21.74 16.54 -45.80
N GLY A 47 22.51 15.65 -45.17
CA GLY A 47 23.97 15.59 -45.26
C GLY A 47 24.56 14.70 -46.36
N LYS A 48 23.73 14.06 -47.19
CA LYS A 48 24.17 13.15 -48.26
C LYS A 48 23.65 13.60 -49.64
N ASP A 49 24.50 14.25 -50.44
CA ASP A 49 24.13 14.70 -51.80
C ASP A 49 23.93 13.55 -52.82
N GLN A 50 24.37 12.32 -52.49
CA GLN A 50 24.29 11.15 -53.37
C GLN A 50 23.84 9.91 -52.58
N ILE A 51 22.55 9.83 -52.25
CA ILE A 51 21.93 8.67 -51.60
C ILE A 51 21.46 7.66 -52.66
N SER A 52 21.67 6.36 -52.43
CA SER A 52 21.06 5.32 -53.26
C SER A 52 19.53 5.33 -53.12
N THR A 53 18.78 5.16 -54.21
CA THR A 53 17.31 5.19 -54.18
C THR A 53 16.70 4.18 -53.20
N PHE A 54 17.39 3.06 -52.97
CA PHE A 54 17.02 2.06 -51.96
C PHE A 54 17.24 2.57 -50.52
N GLU A 55 18.42 3.13 -50.21
CA GLU A 55 18.71 3.71 -48.89
C GLU A 55 17.78 4.87 -48.55
N PHE A 56 17.46 5.72 -49.53
CA PHE A 56 16.51 6.83 -49.36
C PHE A 56 15.11 6.30 -49.01
N SER A 57 14.66 5.23 -49.66
CA SER A 57 13.37 4.60 -49.38
C SER A 57 13.33 3.96 -47.98
N ASP A 58 14.42 3.34 -47.53
CA ASP A 58 14.51 2.72 -46.20
C ASP A 58 14.57 3.77 -45.08
N LEU A 59 15.41 4.81 -45.22
CA LEU A 59 15.45 5.95 -44.29
C LEU A 59 14.09 6.65 -44.19
N LYS A 60 13.41 6.87 -45.32
CA LYS A 60 12.05 7.45 -45.34
C LYS A 60 11.03 6.56 -44.63
N SER A 61 11.08 5.25 -44.87
CA SER A 61 10.19 4.28 -44.20
C SER A 61 10.44 4.23 -42.69
N LYS A 62 11.71 4.31 -42.25
CA LYS A 62 12.10 4.39 -40.84
C LYS A 62 11.63 5.70 -40.19
N LEU A 63 11.75 6.83 -40.90
CA LEU A 63 11.29 8.14 -40.47
C LEU A 63 9.76 8.17 -40.28
N GLU A 64 9.01 7.67 -41.27
CA GLU A 64 7.54 7.56 -41.20
C GLU A 64 7.09 6.66 -40.03
N ARG A 65 7.78 5.53 -39.80
CA ARG A 65 7.52 4.67 -38.65
C ARG A 65 7.72 5.39 -37.31
N LEU A 66 8.80 6.16 -37.15
CA LEU A 66 9.09 6.91 -35.92
C LEU A 66 8.08 8.05 -35.68
N TYR A 67 7.65 8.76 -36.73
CA TYR A 67 6.58 9.75 -36.60
C TYR A 67 5.24 9.11 -36.21
N ALA A 68 4.90 7.96 -36.80
CA ALA A 68 3.70 7.21 -36.43
C ALA A 68 3.75 6.71 -34.97
N GLU A 69 4.91 6.21 -34.53
CA GLU A 69 5.15 5.72 -33.17
C GLU A 69 5.04 6.86 -32.13
N ALA A 70 5.69 8.01 -32.37
CA ALA A 70 5.55 9.20 -31.52
C ALA A 70 4.12 9.76 -31.48
N THR A 71 3.41 9.77 -32.61
CA THR A 71 2.01 10.24 -32.69
C THR A 71 1.07 9.28 -31.97
N SER A 72 1.28 7.97 -32.11
CA SER A 72 0.50 6.94 -31.41
C SER A 72 0.67 7.03 -29.90
N GLU A 73 1.91 7.23 -29.41
CA GLU A 73 2.18 7.39 -27.98
C GLU A 73 1.53 8.66 -27.41
N ALA A 74 1.59 9.78 -28.14
CA ALA A 74 0.91 11.02 -27.74
C ALA A 74 -0.61 10.85 -27.66
N GLN A 75 -1.21 10.11 -28.61
CA GLN A 75 -2.65 9.79 -28.60
C GLN A 75 -3.02 8.81 -27.47
N ALA A 76 -2.17 7.82 -27.19
CA ALA A 76 -2.37 6.87 -26.09
C ALA A 76 -2.32 7.59 -24.73
N LEU A 77 -1.33 8.46 -24.51
CA LEU A 77 -1.22 9.30 -23.32
C LEU A 77 -2.44 10.21 -23.15
N TYR A 78 -2.92 10.86 -24.23
CA TYR A 78 -4.15 11.66 -24.19
C TYR A 78 -5.37 10.82 -23.79
N ASN A 79 -5.53 9.63 -24.38
CA ASN A 79 -6.63 8.72 -24.06
C ASN A 79 -6.58 8.24 -22.60
N GLN A 80 -5.39 7.96 -22.06
CA GLN A 80 -5.20 7.64 -20.64
C GLN A 80 -5.59 8.84 -19.76
N LEU A 81 -5.09 10.04 -20.04
CA LEU A 81 -5.43 11.26 -19.29
C LEU A 81 -6.93 11.56 -19.29
N VAL A 82 -7.62 11.37 -20.42
CA VAL A 82 -9.09 11.51 -20.50
C VAL A 82 -9.79 10.44 -19.64
N THR A 83 -9.34 9.19 -19.69
CA THR A 83 -9.93 8.10 -18.89
C THR A 83 -9.78 8.36 -17.39
N HIS A 84 -8.56 8.65 -16.91
CA HIS A 84 -8.30 9.01 -15.52
C HIS A 84 -9.14 10.23 -15.09
N LYS A 85 -9.24 11.27 -15.93
CA LYS A 85 -10.08 12.46 -15.65
C LYS A 85 -11.57 12.12 -15.46
N ILE A 86 -12.10 11.15 -16.21
CA ILE A 86 -13.49 10.68 -16.05
C ILE A 86 -13.62 9.92 -14.72
N THR A 87 -12.79 8.90 -14.50
CA THR A 87 -12.84 8.09 -13.26
C THR A 87 -12.72 8.94 -12.00
N LEU A 88 -11.76 9.87 -11.95
CA LEU A 88 -11.56 10.77 -10.81
C LEU A 88 -12.73 11.72 -10.58
N LYS A 89 -13.46 12.10 -11.63
CA LYS A 89 -14.69 12.91 -11.52
C LYS A 89 -15.84 12.08 -10.94
N ASP A 90 -16.00 10.85 -11.42
CA ASP A 90 -17.07 9.94 -10.98
C ASP A 90 -16.85 9.50 -9.52
N GLU A 91 -15.61 9.20 -9.13
CA GLU A 91 -15.21 8.93 -7.73
C GLU A 91 -15.49 10.15 -6.84
N LEU A 92 -15.16 11.36 -7.29
CA LEU A 92 -15.41 12.60 -6.56
C LEU A 92 -16.92 12.87 -6.39
N GLU A 93 -17.73 12.61 -7.42
CA GLU A 93 -19.19 12.72 -7.34
C GLU A 93 -19.79 11.67 -6.38
N GLN A 94 -19.29 10.43 -6.40
CA GLN A 94 -19.66 9.40 -5.41
C GLN A 94 -19.31 9.84 -3.98
N LEU A 95 -18.10 10.36 -3.74
CA LEU A 95 -17.70 10.88 -2.43
C LEU A 95 -18.58 12.06 -1.97
N GLN A 96 -18.94 12.97 -2.88
CA GLN A 96 -19.89 14.05 -2.58
C GLN A 96 -21.30 13.53 -2.26
N SER A 97 -21.79 12.50 -2.97
CA SER A 97 -23.09 11.90 -2.68
C SER A 97 -23.12 11.24 -1.29
N LEU A 98 -22.04 10.57 -0.90
CA LEU A 98 -21.87 9.96 0.42
C LEU A 98 -21.76 11.02 1.53
N SER A 99 -21.11 12.17 1.24
CA SER A 99 -21.07 13.32 2.16
C SER A 99 -22.45 13.93 2.38
N LYS A 100 -23.20 14.20 1.30
CA LYS A 100 -24.59 14.69 1.35
C LYS A 100 -25.48 13.72 2.13
N ASN A 101 -25.38 12.41 1.86
CA ASN A 101 -26.18 11.37 2.53
C ASN A 101 -25.79 11.14 4.00
N ARG A 102 -24.54 11.41 4.40
CA ARG A 102 -24.15 11.46 5.83
C ARG A 102 -24.80 12.64 6.54
N ASN A 103 -24.91 13.79 5.89
CA ASN A 103 -25.55 14.97 6.48
C ASN A 103 -27.08 14.84 6.56
N THR A 104 -27.74 14.21 5.57
CA THR A 104 -29.17 13.87 5.67
C THR A 104 -29.45 12.72 6.65
N SER A 105 -28.43 11.97 7.10
CA SER A 105 -28.56 10.99 8.19
C SER A 105 -28.59 11.63 9.58
N ILE A 106 -28.40 12.95 9.71
CA ILE A 106 -28.52 13.69 10.98
C ILE A 106 -30.00 14.05 11.26
N VAL A 107 -30.90 13.08 11.13
CA VAL A 107 -32.32 13.24 11.50
C VAL A 107 -32.51 12.82 12.95
N GLN A 108 -32.47 13.81 13.84
CA GLN A 108 -33.02 13.77 15.21
C GLN A 108 -32.56 12.56 16.06
N PRO A 109 -31.37 12.63 16.72
CA PRO A 109 -31.01 11.67 17.77
C PRO A 109 -32.09 11.55 18.86
N ASP A 110 -32.87 12.61 19.10
CA ASP A 110 -34.00 12.61 20.04
C ASP A 110 -35.14 11.65 19.63
N LYS A 111 -35.40 11.47 18.32
CA LYS A 111 -36.39 10.48 17.85
C LYS A 111 -35.89 9.06 18.07
N LEU A 112 -34.63 8.79 17.72
CA LEU A 112 -34.04 7.47 17.94
C LEU A 112 -33.98 7.15 19.45
N LYS A 113 -33.69 8.15 20.29
CA LYS A 113 -33.79 8.03 21.75
C LYS A 113 -35.22 7.71 22.20
N HIS A 114 -36.24 8.44 21.72
CA HIS A 114 -37.63 8.21 22.10
C HIS A 114 -38.11 6.80 21.71
N GLN A 115 -37.78 6.35 20.50
CA GLN A 115 -38.10 5.01 20.03
C GLN A 115 -37.41 3.91 20.87
N LEU A 116 -36.15 4.13 21.26
CA LEU A 116 -35.42 3.20 22.13
C LEU A 116 -35.96 3.20 23.57
N GLU A 117 -36.37 4.36 24.08
CA GLU A 117 -36.95 4.54 25.42
C GLU A 117 -38.37 3.93 25.51
N GLU A 118 -39.18 4.01 24.45
CA GLU A 118 -40.44 3.26 24.32
C GLU A 118 -40.21 1.75 24.15
N HIS A 119 -39.20 1.34 23.37
CA HIS A 119 -38.86 -0.08 23.20
C HIS A 119 -38.47 -0.72 24.55
N TYR A 120 -37.64 -0.07 25.37
CA TYR A 120 -37.31 -0.58 26.72
C TYR A 120 -38.47 -0.50 27.71
N LYS A 121 -39.49 0.34 27.46
CA LYS A 121 -40.72 0.40 28.24
C LYS A 121 -41.69 -0.74 27.90
N GLN A 122 -41.63 -1.29 26.68
CA GLN A 122 -42.36 -2.48 26.25
C GLN A 122 -41.59 -3.79 26.51
N HIS A 123 -40.26 -3.74 26.49
CA HIS A 123 -39.36 -4.87 26.77
C HIS A 123 -38.41 -4.53 27.94
N PRO A 124 -38.87 -4.70 29.20
CA PRO A 124 -38.04 -4.45 30.37
C PRO A 124 -36.81 -5.37 30.39
N LEU A 125 -35.62 -4.79 30.51
CA LEU A 125 -34.40 -5.55 30.76
C LEU A 125 -34.42 -6.09 32.20
N ALA A 126 -34.07 -7.37 32.38
CA ALA A 126 -34.01 -8.02 33.70
C ALA A 126 -33.07 -7.31 34.70
N SER A 127 -32.17 -6.44 34.23
CA SER A 127 -31.34 -5.56 35.07
C SER A 127 -32.10 -4.48 35.84
N PHE A 128 -33.39 -4.25 35.55
CA PHE A 128 -34.25 -3.33 36.32
C PHE A 128 -35.04 -3.99 37.46
N GLU A 129 -35.00 -5.33 37.61
CA GLU A 129 -35.67 -6.02 38.72
C GLU A 129 -34.89 -5.90 40.04
N LYS A 130 -35.12 -4.78 40.74
CA LYS A 130 -35.07 -4.61 42.20
C LYS A 130 -34.09 -5.48 43.00
N GLN A 131 -32.79 -5.36 42.73
CA GLN A 131 -31.78 -5.63 43.76
C GLN A 131 -31.78 -4.44 44.77
N PRO A 132 -31.72 -4.69 46.10
CA PRO A 132 -31.84 -3.62 47.11
C PRO A 132 -30.64 -2.67 47.08
N LYS A 133 -30.91 -1.37 47.32
CA LYS A 133 -29.94 -0.27 47.16
C LYS A 133 -28.83 -0.28 48.21
N ALA A 134 -27.71 -0.93 47.93
CA ALA A 134 -26.43 -0.61 48.58
C ALA A 134 -25.85 0.70 47.97
N PRO A 135 -25.44 1.69 48.77
CA PRO A 135 -24.92 2.96 48.25
C PRO A 135 -23.48 2.81 47.73
N ILE A 136 -23.33 2.57 46.44
CA ILE A 136 -22.02 2.56 45.74
C ILE A 136 -21.43 3.98 45.77
N LYS A 137 -20.42 4.20 46.63
CA LYS A 137 -19.67 5.46 46.67
C LYS A 137 -18.76 5.60 45.46
N LEU A 138 -19.25 6.27 44.41
CA LEU A 138 -18.46 6.67 43.24
C LEU A 138 -17.45 7.78 43.62
N VAL A 139 -16.25 7.38 44.06
CA VAL A 139 -15.15 8.32 44.35
C VAL A 139 -14.45 8.74 43.04
N LEU A 140 -15.13 9.57 42.24
CA LEU A 140 -14.55 10.21 41.06
C LEU A 140 -13.62 11.38 41.44
N LYS A 141 -12.42 11.06 41.94
CA LYS A 141 -11.40 12.08 42.23
C LYS A 141 -10.67 12.48 40.95
N VAL A 142 -11.29 13.39 40.19
CA VAL A 142 -10.70 13.97 38.96
C VAL A 142 -9.40 14.71 39.29
N SER A 143 -8.34 14.47 38.51
CA SER A 143 -7.11 15.26 38.55
C SER A 143 -6.40 15.21 37.19
N LYS A 144 -6.28 16.37 36.53
CA LYS A 144 -5.43 16.53 35.33
C LYS A 144 -3.96 16.68 35.75
N LYS A 145 -3.06 15.86 35.19
CA LYS A 145 -1.78 16.30 34.56
C LYS A 145 -0.88 15.13 34.12
N ASN A 146 -0.35 15.30 32.91
CA ASN A 146 0.83 14.80 32.19
C ASN A 146 1.74 13.65 32.73
N SER A 147 2.37 13.01 31.73
CA SER A 147 3.77 12.51 31.66
C SER A 147 4.19 11.16 32.28
N THR A 148 4.52 10.24 31.34
CA THR A 148 5.71 9.33 31.30
C THR A 148 5.82 8.05 32.13
N THR A 149 6.51 7.08 31.52
CA THR A 149 7.07 5.80 32.04
C THR A 149 6.16 4.54 32.05
N LYS A 150 6.82 3.39 32.27
CA LYS A 150 6.51 1.95 32.00
C LYS A 150 7.27 1.13 33.08
N PRO A 151 7.27 -0.23 33.17
CA PRO A 151 6.49 -1.29 32.49
C PRO A 151 6.04 -2.49 33.40
N GLN A 152 5.56 -3.60 32.78
CA GLN A 152 5.50 -5.02 33.29
C GLN A 152 4.39 -5.43 34.30
N LYS A 153 3.96 -6.71 34.45
CA LYS A 153 3.83 -7.92 33.56
C LYS A 153 3.06 -9.05 34.33
N LYS A 154 2.53 -10.07 33.60
CA LYS A 154 1.88 -11.37 34.00
C LYS A 154 0.34 -11.32 33.97
N GLU A 155 -0.44 -12.13 33.23
CA GLU A 155 -0.48 -13.60 32.91
C GLU A 155 -1.21 -14.42 34.01
N LYS A 156 -2.23 -15.29 33.79
CA LYS A 156 -2.96 -15.88 32.61
C LYS A 156 -4.50 -15.99 32.94
N LEU A 157 -5.46 -16.81 32.45
CA LEU A 157 -5.61 -18.14 31.79
C LEU A 157 -6.78 -18.20 30.73
N VAL A 158 -7.69 -19.19 30.79
CA VAL A 158 -8.59 -19.76 29.73
C VAL A 158 -9.75 -20.59 30.39
N PRO A 159 -10.77 -21.21 29.70
CA PRO A 159 -10.99 -21.50 28.25
C PRO A 159 -12.44 -21.27 27.67
N TYR A 160 -12.67 -21.78 26.42
CA TYR A 160 -13.96 -21.95 25.68
C TYR A 160 -14.56 -20.66 25.02
N VAL A 161 -15.28 -20.68 23.88
CA VAL A 161 -15.40 -21.59 22.69
C VAL A 161 -16.09 -20.85 21.50
N PRO A 162 -15.95 -21.27 20.21
CA PRO A 162 -16.51 -20.56 19.03
C PRO A 162 -17.66 -21.31 18.29
N PRO A 163 -18.35 -20.63 17.34
CA PRO A 163 -18.26 -21.05 15.91
C PRO A 163 -18.40 -19.88 14.89
N PRO A 164 -18.28 -20.12 13.56
CA PRO A 164 -17.23 -20.82 12.83
C PRO A 164 -16.44 -19.85 11.91
N THR A 165 -15.22 -20.22 11.50
CA THR A 165 -14.35 -19.37 10.66
C THR A 165 -14.12 -19.93 9.26
N ILE A 166 -13.98 -19.04 8.27
CA ILE A 166 -13.47 -19.39 6.93
C ILE A 166 -11.97 -19.68 7.06
N GLU A 167 -11.54 -20.86 6.62
CA GLU A 167 -10.16 -21.31 6.74
C GLU A 167 -9.28 -20.80 5.57
N GLU A 168 -8.78 -19.57 5.69
CA GLU A 168 -7.48 -19.28 5.11
C GLU A 168 -6.41 -19.98 5.98
N PRO A 169 -5.41 -20.65 5.38
CA PRO A 169 -4.40 -21.38 6.14
C PRO A 169 -3.51 -20.38 6.89
N ILE A 170 -3.72 -20.26 8.20
CA ILE A 170 -2.88 -19.43 9.09
C ILE A 170 -1.46 -20.01 9.05
N ASP A 171 -0.55 -19.27 8.40
CA ASP A 171 0.87 -19.60 8.35
C ASP A 171 1.46 -19.53 9.77
N THR A 172 1.54 -20.71 10.39
CA THR A 172 2.07 -20.90 11.75
C THR A 172 3.58 -21.14 11.74
N THR A 173 4.26 -21.04 10.59
CA THR A 173 5.71 -21.17 10.54
C THR A 173 6.38 -19.98 11.24
N LEU A 174 7.31 -20.29 12.16
CA LEU A 174 7.90 -19.29 13.04
C LEU A 174 9.21 -18.76 12.43
N TYR A 175 9.17 -17.50 12.00
CA TYR A 175 10.30 -16.80 11.40
C TYR A 175 10.99 -15.85 12.38
N CYS A 176 12.16 -15.36 11.96
CA CYS A 176 13.03 -14.45 12.70
C CYS A 176 13.53 -15.00 14.05
N PHE A 177 14.54 -14.34 14.62
CA PHE A 177 15.04 -14.67 15.96
C PHE A 177 14.00 -14.42 17.08
N CYS A 178 12.92 -13.68 16.80
CA CYS A 178 11.80 -13.48 17.72
C CYS A 178 10.82 -14.67 17.78
N LYS A 179 10.92 -15.64 16.85
CA LYS A 179 10.03 -16.81 16.73
C LYS A 179 8.55 -16.42 16.69
N GLN A 180 8.19 -15.59 15.72
CA GLN A 180 6.81 -15.15 15.46
C GLN A 180 6.42 -15.48 14.03
N PRO A 181 5.12 -15.65 13.73
CA PRO A 181 4.66 -15.88 12.35
C PRO A 181 5.01 -14.70 11.42
N SER A 182 4.90 -14.97 10.12
CA SER A 182 5.04 -13.95 9.08
C SER A 182 4.08 -12.78 9.36
N SER A 183 4.63 -11.55 9.46
CA SER A 183 3.84 -10.38 9.89
C SER A 183 4.43 -9.04 9.45
N GLY A 184 3.75 -8.40 8.49
CA GLY A 184 4.23 -7.17 7.84
C GLY A 184 5.45 -7.41 6.94
N ASP A 185 6.20 -6.35 6.62
CA ASP A 185 7.37 -6.48 5.75
C ASP A 185 8.50 -7.32 6.39
N MET A 186 9.05 -8.23 5.59
CA MET A 186 10.14 -9.13 5.95
C MET A 186 11.28 -9.06 4.93
N ILE A 187 12.50 -9.38 5.37
CA ILE A 187 13.73 -9.40 4.55
C ILE A 187 14.41 -10.78 4.65
N GLY A 188 14.90 -11.27 3.51
CA GLY A 188 15.71 -12.49 3.41
C GLY A 188 17.19 -12.22 3.66
N CYS A 189 17.91 -13.16 4.28
CA CYS A 189 19.36 -13.08 4.52
C CYS A 189 20.16 -13.74 3.38
N ASP A 190 21.10 -13.03 2.77
CA ASP A 190 21.92 -13.50 1.63
C ASP A 190 23.04 -14.49 2.03
N ASN A 191 22.74 -15.42 2.94
CA ASN A 191 23.63 -16.48 3.43
C ASN A 191 22.87 -17.82 3.48
N GLU A 192 22.20 -18.12 2.37
CA GLU A 192 21.30 -19.26 2.07
C GLU A 192 21.77 -20.62 2.63
N THR A 193 23.09 -20.83 2.72
CA THR A 193 23.69 -22.12 3.10
C THR A 193 24.08 -22.23 4.56
N SER A 194 23.96 -21.16 5.37
CA SER A 194 24.53 -21.14 6.74
C SER A 194 23.95 -20.08 7.69
N CYS A 195 22.67 -19.71 7.55
CA CYS A 195 22.00 -18.84 8.51
C CYS A 195 21.40 -19.65 9.69
N PRO A 196 21.90 -19.53 10.94
CA PRO A 196 21.39 -20.30 12.07
C PRO A 196 20.04 -19.80 12.62
N ASN A 197 19.56 -18.64 12.14
CA ASN A 197 18.38 -17.94 12.66
C ASN A 197 17.18 -17.99 11.69
N GLY A 198 17.22 -18.90 10.70
CA GLY A 198 16.30 -18.92 9.55
C GLY A 198 16.62 -17.83 8.53
N ASP A 199 15.95 -17.86 7.38
CA ASP A 199 16.27 -16.95 6.27
C ASP A 199 15.50 -15.63 6.32
N TRP A 200 14.30 -15.61 6.91
CA TRP A 200 13.38 -14.47 6.91
C TRP A 200 13.29 -13.73 8.25
N PHE A 201 13.34 -12.40 8.21
CA PHE A 201 13.35 -11.52 9.39
C PHE A 201 12.39 -10.34 9.23
N HIS A 202 11.58 -10.04 10.27
CA HIS A 202 10.69 -8.87 10.27
C HIS A 202 11.50 -7.57 10.33
N TYR A 203 11.15 -6.55 9.53
CA TYR A 203 11.86 -5.27 9.47
C TYR A 203 12.10 -4.64 10.86
N LYS A 204 11.06 -4.64 11.71
CA LYS A 204 11.09 -4.11 13.08
C LYS A 204 12.11 -4.81 13.99
N CYS A 205 12.36 -6.10 13.77
CA CYS A 205 13.34 -6.87 14.55
C CYS A 205 14.78 -6.55 14.14
N VAL A 206 15.01 -6.19 12.87
CA VAL A 206 16.35 -5.90 12.33
C VAL A 206 16.67 -4.40 12.20
N GLY A 207 15.82 -3.53 12.75
CA GLY A 207 16.03 -2.09 12.76
C GLY A 207 15.78 -1.38 11.41
N ILE A 208 15.19 -2.07 10.44
CA ILE A 208 14.72 -1.45 9.19
C ILE A 208 13.40 -0.72 9.51
N MET A 209 13.39 0.61 9.37
CA MET A 209 12.27 1.43 9.80
C MET A 209 11.19 1.61 8.72
N ASN A 210 11.54 1.43 7.44
CA ASN A 210 10.61 1.53 6.31
C ASN A 210 11.14 0.78 5.07
N ARG A 211 10.27 0.61 4.07
CA ARG A 211 10.63 -0.02 2.78
C ARG A 211 11.74 0.72 2.04
N VAL A 212 11.86 2.04 2.16
CA VAL A 212 12.93 2.83 1.51
C VAL A 212 14.32 2.41 1.99
N GLN A 213 14.49 2.11 3.28
CA GLN A 213 15.72 1.53 3.83
C GLN A 213 15.96 0.09 3.37
N ALA A 214 14.91 -0.65 3.02
CA ALA A 214 15.01 -2.02 2.50
C ALA A 214 15.36 -2.10 1.00
N LEU A 215 14.92 -1.11 0.19
CA LEU A 215 15.11 -1.10 -1.28
C LEU A 215 16.53 -1.43 -1.77
N PRO A 216 17.63 -0.92 -1.18
CA PRO A 216 18.98 -1.27 -1.64
C PRO A 216 19.30 -2.77 -1.54
N TYR A 217 18.65 -3.45 -0.60
CA TYR A 217 18.82 -4.87 -0.33
C TYR A 217 17.85 -5.72 -1.15
N THR A 218 16.56 -5.40 -1.11
CA THR A 218 15.53 -6.16 -1.86
C THR A 218 15.65 -6.02 -3.38
N THR A 219 16.33 -4.98 -3.89
CA THR A 219 16.66 -4.83 -5.32
C THR A 219 18.01 -5.48 -5.69
N GLY A 220 18.63 -6.27 -4.80
CA GLY A 220 19.92 -6.95 -5.04
C GLY A 220 21.14 -6.03 -5.22
N LYS A 221 21.00 -4.71 -5.01
CA LYS A 221 22.08 -3.72 -5.23
C LYS A 221 23.16 -3.78 -4.14
N LYS A 222 22.81 -4.26 -2.95
CA LYS A 222 23.71 -4.53 -1.82
C LYS A 222 23.22 -5.78 -1.10
N PRO A 223 24.09 -6.73 -0.72
CA PRO A 223 23.66 -7.87 0.07
C PRO A 223 23.32 -7.46 1.50
N TRP A 224 22.34 -8.13 2.11
CA TRP A 224 21.93 -7.95 3.50
C TRP A 224 22.15 -9.24 4.31
N TYR A 225 22.58 -9.04 5.56
CA TYR A 225 22.89 -10.12 6.48
C TYR A 225 22.23 -9.88 7.83
N CYS A 226 21.51 -10.89 8.35
CA CYS A 226 20.81 -10.81 9.64
C CYS A 226 21.73 -10.64 10.85
N SER A 227 23.03 -10.87 10.66
CA SER A 227 24.05 -10.76 11.71
C SER A 227 25.44 -10.58 11.08
N GLU A 228 26.32 -9.91 11.81
CA GLU A 228 27.75 -9.78 11.45
C GLU A 228 28.44 -11.16 11.31
N HIS A 229 27.96 -12.19 12.00
CA HIS A 229 28.44 -13.57 11.84
C HIS A 229 28.13 -14.15 10.44
N CYS A 230 26.95 -13.87 9.87
CA CYS A 230 26.61 -14.27 8.50
C CYS A 230 27.47 -13.50 7.48
N ARG A 231 27.61 -12.19 7.67
CA ARG A 231 28.49 -11.33 6.85
C ARG A 231 29.93 -11.85 6.82
N GLN A 232 30.51 -12.14 7.98
CA GLN A 232 31.88 -12.67 8.10
C GLN A 232 32.05 -14.08 7.50
N LYS A 233 31.02 -14.93 7.56
CA LYS A 233 31.03 -16.24 6.87
C LYS A 233 31.09 -16.06 5.35
N VAL A 234 30.27 -15.17 4.79
CA VAL A 234 30.28 -14.90 3.33
C VAL A 234 31.59 -14.25 2.92
N GLU A 235 32.10 -13.26 3.65
CA GLU A 235 33.40 -12.64 3.39
C GLU A 235 34.56 -13.66 3.42
N LYS A 236 34.61 -14.54 4.42
CA LYS A 236 35.61 -15.62 4.49
C LYS A 236 35.47 -16.67 3.38
N ARG A 237 34.29 -16.84 2.79
CA ARG A 237 34.08 -17.66 1.58
C ARG A 237 34.53 -16.94 0.32
N ARG A 238 34.28 -15.62 0.20
CA ARG A 238 34.72 -14.80 -0.94
C ARG A 238 36.25 -14.68 -1.02
N ARG A 239 36.95 -14.68 0.11
CA ARG A 239 38.44 -14.73 0.18
C ARG A 239 39.05 -16.13 0.00
N ARG A 240 38.24 -17.14 -0.32
CA ARG A 240 38.65 -18.54 -0.57
C ARG A 240 38.20 -19.04 -1.95
N ARG A 241 37.75 -18.13 -2.80
CA ARG A 241 37.48 -18.29 -4.23
C ARG A 241 38.35 -17.30 -5.00
#